data_AF-A0A7K4F3P9-F1
#
_entry.id   AF-A0A7K4F3P9-F1
#
_cell.length_a   1.000
_cell.length_b   1.000
_cell.length_c   1.000
_cell.angle_alpha   90.00
_cell.angle_beta   90.00
_cell.angle_gamma   90.00
#
_symmetry.space_group_name_H-M   'P 1'
#
loop_
_entity.id
_entity.type
_entity.pdbx_description
1 polymer ?
#
loop_
_entity_poly.entity_id
_entity_poly.type
_entity_poly.pdbx_seq_one_letter_code
_entity_poly.pdbx_strand_id
1 'polypeptide(L)'
;MLQTRLIQSKPALILEGKKKNLIVTDLHLGFENTLKSNEIFIGKNSSVNETIEELSEIIDSENPDSVILLGDIKSSIKTISKNEWDEVPLFFKEIRKKCDLILIPGNHDANIQKLVPENITMISTTGMVEENVLLTHGHTMPSENFSHIDKIIMGHIHPVFFQQDSIMNGQRV
;
A
#
# COMPACT_ATOMS: atom_id res chain seq x y z
N MET A 1 -21.08 -3.11 -11.00
CA MET A 1 -20.06 -4.14 -10.76
C MET A 1 -18.73 -3.49 -11.02
N LEU A 2 -17.89 -3.47 -9.99
CA LEU A 2 -16.59 -2.82 -10.03
C LEU A 2 -15.65 -3.53 -11.00
N GLN A 3 -15.04 -2.74 -11.89
CA GLN A 3 -14.02 -3.22 -12.81
C GLN A 3 -12.65 -3.08 -12.16
N THR A 4 -11.79 -4.07 -12.41
CA THR A 4 -10.41 -4.08 -11.90
C THR A 4 -9.45 -4.14 -13.07
N ARG A 5 -8.44 -3.27 -13.09
CA ARG A 5 -7.40 -3.25 -14.12
C ARG A 5 -6.03 -3.08 -13.48
N LEU A 6 -5.12 -4.01 -13.75
CA LEU A 6 -3.72 -3.88 -13.34
C LEU A 6 -3.04 -2.77 -14.14
N ILE A 7 -2.17 -2.02 -13.48
CA ILE A 7 -1.32 -1.04 -14.16
C ILE A 7 -0.10 -1.77 -14.70
N GLN A 8 0.12 -1.66 -16.01
CA GLN A 8 1.17 -2.43 -16.66
C GLN A 8 2.54 -2.07 -16.08
N SER A 9 3.31 -3.09 -15.69
CA SER A 9 4.66 -2.95 -15.13
C SER A 9 4.76 -2.14 -13.83
N LYS A 10 3.65 -1.93 -13.12
CA LYS A 10 3.63 -1.25 -11.81
C LYS A 10 2.84 -2.12 -10.81
N PRO A 11 3.25 -2.20 -9.54
CA PRO A 11 2.54 -2.98 -8.50
C PRO A 11 1.31 -2.23 -7.99
N ALA A 12 0.37 -1.94 -8.90
CA ALA A 12 -0.79 -1.12 -8.63
C ALA A 12 -2.02 -1.59 -9.41
N LEU A 13 -3.20 -1.34 -8.85
CA LEU A 13 -4.48 -1.78 -9.40
C LEU A 13 -5.47 -0.61 -9.44
N ILE A 14 -6.16 -0.43 -10.56
CA ILE A 14 -7.33 0.44 -10.67
C ILE A 14 -8.58 -0.36 -10.29
N LEU A 15 -9.39 0.20 -9.41
CA LEU A 15 -10.75 -0.25 -9.08
C LEU A 15 -11.74 0.84 -9.48
N GLU A 16 -12.57 0.57 -10.48
CA GLU A 16 -13.42 1.56 -11.11
C GLU A 16 -14.91 1.18 -11.07
N GLY A 17 -15.71 2.12 -10.59
CA GLY A 17 -17.17 2.09 -10.57
C GLY A 17 -17.71 3.49 -10.79
N LYS A 18 -18.45 4.02 -9.80
CA LYS A 18 -18.80 5.45 -9.78
C LYS A 18 -17.60 6.36 -9.48
N LYS A 19 -16.63 5.82 -8.74
CA LYS A 19 -15.34 6.43 -8.47
C LYS A 19 -14.25 5.52 -9.01
N LYS A 20 -13.13 6.11 -9.41
CA LYS A 20 -11.92 5.43 -9.82
C LYS A 20 -10.90 5.53 -8.70
N ASN A 21 -10.56 4.38 -8.13
CA ASN A 21 -9.60 4.30 -7.03
C ASN A 21 -8.31 3.62 -7.52
N LEU A 22 -7.18 4.20 -7.15
CA LEU A 22 -5.87 3.57 -7.29
C LEU A 22 -5.56 2.80 -6.02
N ILE A 23 -5.25 1.51 -6.15
CA ILE A 23 -4.95 0.62 -5.03
C ILE A 23 -3.47 0.27 -5.07
N VAL A 24 -2.78 0.49 -3.95
CA VAL A 24 -1.37 0.13 -3.70
C VAL A 24 -1.22 -0.43 -2.28
N THR A 25 -0.17 -1.21 -2.05
CA THR A 25 0.04 -1.95 -0.79
C THR A 25 1.52 -2.16 -0.52
N ASP A 26 1.89 -2.49 0.72
CA ASP A 26 3.20 -3.03 1.09
C ASP A 26 4.40 -2.14 0.71
N LEU A 27 4.27 -0.82 0.92
CA LEU A 27 5.31 0.16 0.58
C LEU A 27 6.55 0.04 1.48
N HIS A 28 6.37 -0.36 2.75
CA HIS A 28 7.44 -0.52 3.74
C HIS A 28 8.45 0.64 3.80
N LEU A 29 7.95 1.88 3.88
CA LEU A 29 8.77 3.06 4.06
C LEU A 29 9.65 2.95 5.31
N GLY A 30 10.91 3.36 5.19
CA GLY A 30 11.91 3.26 6.25
C GLY A 30 12.60 1.89 6.38
N PHE A 31 12.45 0.98 5.41
CA PHE A 31 13.13 -0.33 5.40
C PHE A 31 14.66 -0.23 5.42
N GLU A 32 15.21 0.90 4.99
CA GLU A 32 16.65 1.15 4.99
C GLU A 32 17.25 1.14 6.39
N ASN A 33 16.44 1.37 7.43
CA ASN A 33 16.90 1.22 8.81
C ASN A 33 17.34 -0.22 9.10
N THR A 34 16.64 -1.21 8.55
CA THR A 34 17.01 -2.63 8.67
C THR A 34 18.28 -2.94 7.87
N LEU A 35 18.45 -2.33 6.70
CA LEU A 35 19.68 -2.49 5.90
C LEU A 35 20.89 -1.86 6.58
N LYS A 36 20.73 -0.69 7.18
CA LYS A 36 21.78 -0.03 7.97
C LYS A 36 22.23 -0.87 9.15
N SER A 37 21.33 -1.60 9.81
CA SER A 37 21.72 -2.54 10.87
C SER A 37 22.55 -3.73 10.36
N ASN A 38 22.52 -4.00 9.05
CA ASN A 38 23.36 -4.98 8.37
C ASN A 38 24.55 -4.33 7.64
N GLU A 39 24.94 -3.11 8.04
CA GLU A 39 26.06 -2.34 7.44
C GLU A 39 25.88 -1.96 5.96
N ILE A 40 24.65 -2.02 5.44
CA ILE A 40 24.29 -1.60 4.08
C ILE A 40 23.68 -0.20 4.14
N PHE A 41 24.37 0.78 3.54
CA PHE A 41 23.97 2.19 3.57
C PHE A 41 23.29 2.60 2.27
N ILE A 42 21.98 2.87 2.36
CA ILE A 42 21.22 3.55 1.31
C ILE A 42 21.20 5.06 1.63
N GLY A 43 21.25 5.89 0.58
CA GLY A 43 21.19 7.36 0.71
C GLY A 43 19.95 7.80 1.49
N LYS A 44 20.10 8.78 2.38
CA LYS A 44 19.00 9.24 3.23
C LYS A 44 17.81 9.72 2.37
N ASN A 45 16.60 9.26 2.70
CA ASN A 45 15.33 9.60 2.04
C ASN A 45 15.28 9.28 0.53
N SER A 46 16.19 8.44 0.00
CA SER A 46 16.15 8.08 -1.42
C SER A 46 14.91 7.24 -1.75
N SER A 47 14.67 6.16 -0.99
CA SER A 47 13.55 5.25 -1.30
C SER A 47 12.17 5.89 -1.17
N VAL A 48 11.96 6.74 -0.16
CA VAL A 48 10.66 7.42 0.01
C VAL A 48 10.40 8.41 -1.12
N ASN A 49 11.43 9.12 -1.59
CA ASN A 49 11.28 10.05 -2.70
C ASN A 49 11.01 9.30 -4.01
N GLU A 50 11.70 8.19 -4.26
CA GLU A 50 11.44 7.29 -5.41
C GLU A 50 10.00 6.76 -5.35
N THR A 51 9.54 6.30 -4.17
CA THR A 51 8.16 5.82 -3.98
C THR A 51 7.13 6.92 -4.24
N ILE A 52 7.38 8.15 -3.76
CA ILE A 52 6.50 9.30 -3.99
C ILE A 52 6.45 9.66 -5.48
N GLU A 53 7.61 9.66 -6.16
CA GLU A 53 7.72 9.96 -7.59
C GLU A 53 6.97 8.92 -8.42
N GLU A 54 7.24 7.64 -8.22
CA GLU A 54 6.57 6.55 -8.93
C GLU A 54 5.05 6.56 -8.73
N LEU A 55 4.58 6.75 -7.49
CA LEU A 55 3.14 6.82 -7.22
C LEU A 55 2.51 8.09 -7.81
N SER A 56 3.24 9.21 -7.80
CA SER A 56 2.80 10.46 -8.43
C SER A 56 2.65 10.33 -9.94
N GLU A 57 3.56 9.66 -10.63
CA GLU A 57 3.46 9.39 -12.06
C GLU A 57 2.20 8.56 -12.38
N ILE A 58 1.89 7.57 -11.53
CA ILE A 58 0.69 6.75 -11.69
C ILE A 58 -0.56 7.60 -11.47
N ILE A 59 -0.59 8.43 -10.44
CA ILE A 59 -1.72 9.32 -10.17
C ILE A 59 -1.92 10.32 -11.31
N ASP A 60 -0.85 10.91 -11.84
CA ASP A 60 -0.93 11.91 -12.91
C ASP A 60 -1.39 11.29 -14.24
N SER A 61 -1.00 10.05 -14.53
CA SER A 61 -1.40 9.33 -15.74
C SER A 61 -2.81 8.73 -15.66
N GLU A 62 -3.17 8.16 -14.52
CA GLU A 62 -4.46 7.49 -14.34
C GLU A 62 -5.55 8.44 -13.84
N ASN A 63 -5.20 9.58 -13.23
CA ASN A 63 -6.12 10.57 -12.65
C ASN A 63 -7.25 9.96 -11.78
N PRO A 64 -6.93 9.19 -10.72
CA PRO A 64 -7.91 8.59 -9.82
C PRO A 64 -8.58 9.63 -8.91
N ASP A 65 -9.79 9.33 -8.43
CA ASP A 65 -10.50 10.13 -7.43
C ASP A 65 -9.89 9.96 -6.03
N SER A 66 -9.40 8.74 -5.72
CA SER A 66 -8.71 8.46 -4.46
C SER A 66 -7.63 7.38 -4.62
N VAL A 67 -6.67 7.38 -3.70
CA VAL A 67 -5.70 6.31 -3.52
C VAL A 67 -6.04 5.53 -2.24
N ILE A 68 -6.20 4.22 -2.38
CA ILE A 68 -6.45 3.28 -1.29
C ILE A 68 -5.16 2.52 -1.00
N LEU A 69 -4.62 2.73 0.19
CA LEU A 69 -3.43 2.09 0.73
C LEU A 69 -3.84 0.84 1.52
N LEU A 70 -3.55 -0.35 1.00
CA LEU A 70 -3.87 -1.64 1.65
C LEU A 70 -2.80 -2.13 2.62
N GLY A 71 -2.30 -1.23 3.46
CA GLY A 71 -1.48 -1.58 4.61
C GLY A 71 -0.01 -1.79 4.30
N ASP A 72 0.75 -2.02 5.38
CA ASP A 72 2.20 -2.13 5.41
C ASP A 72 2.91 -0.92 4.78
N ILE A 73 2.46 0.27 5.19
CA ILE A 73 3.04 1.55 4.79
C ILE A 73 4.40 1.77 5.43
N LYS A 74 4.57 1.41 6.69
CA LYS A 74 5.87 1.48 7.37
C LYS A 74 6.56 0.12 7.42
N SER A 75 7.89 0.09 7.56
CA SER A 75 8.65 -1.16 7.58
C SER A 75 8.72 -1.81 8.96
N SER A 76 8.80 -1.02 10.03
CA SER A 76 8.86 -1.51 11.40
C SER A 76 7.54 -2.15 11.81
N ILE A 77 7.56 -3.18 12.67
CA ILE A 77 6.32 -3.77 13.20
C ILE A 77 5.98 -3.14 14.56
N LYS A 78 6.91 -3.16 15.53
CA LYS A 78 6.62 -2.80 16.93
C LYS A 78 6.86 -1.33 17.25
N THR A 79 8.05 -0.84 16.95
CA THR A 79 8.51 0.50 17.32
C THR A 79 8.80 1.29 16.08
N ILE A 80 8.19 2.47 15.98
CA ILE A 80 8.43 3.40 14.87
C ILE A 80 9.90 3.79 14.85
N SER A 81 10.56 3.57 13.72
CA SER A 81 11.97 3.89 13.53
C SER A 81 12.17 5.41 13.41
N LYS A 82 13.39 5.87 13.67
CA LYS A 82 13.72 7.31 13.53
C LYS A 82 13.45 7.83 12.11
N ASN A 83 13.72 7.01 11.09
CA ASN A 83 13.47 7.35 9.70
C ASN A 83 11.97 7.45 9.39
N GLU A 84 11.16 6.53 9.92
CA GLU A 84 9.71 6.53 9.70
C GLU A 84 9.01 7.77 10.26
N TRP A 85 9.54 8.37 11.33
CA TRP A 85 9.06 9.64 11.86
C TRP A 85 9.18 10.81 10.87
N ASP A 86 10.14 10.75 9.94
CA ASP A 86 10.34 11.76 8.90
C ASP A 86 9.67 11.33 7.57
N GLU A 87 9.86 10.08 7.17
CA GLU A 87 9.53 9.59 5.82
C GLU A 87 8.03 9.29 5.63
N VAL A 88 7.36 8.67 6.61
CA VAL A 88 5.93 8.33 6.49
C VAL A 88 5.06 9.60 6.42
N PRO A 89 5.24 10.62 7.28
CA PRO A 89 4.47 11.87 7.15
C PRO A 89 4.77 12.62 5.85
N LEU A 90 6.01 12.58 5.36
CA LEU A 90 6.39 13.17 4.07
C LEU A 90 5.61 12.51 2.93
N PHE A 91 5.58 11.17 2.88
CA PHE A 91 4.81 10.42 1.89
C PHE A 91 3.33 10.84 1.87
N PHE A 92 2.64 10.79 3.03
CA PHE A 92 1.23 11.19 3.10
C PHE A 92 1.02 12.63 2.66
N LYS A 93 1.91 13.55 3.06
CA LYS A 93 1.82 14.96 2.70
C LYS A 93 1.96 15.18 1.20
N GLU A 94 2.89 14.51 0.53
CA GLU A 94 3.13 14.73 -0.90
C GLU A 94 2.02 14.10 -1.76
N ILE A 95 1.63 12.86 -1.50
CA ILE A 95 0.57 12.18 -2.27
C ILE A 95 -0.78 12.88 -2.11
N ARG A 96 -1.07 13.40 -0.92
CA ARG A 96 -2.32 14.13 -0.66
C ARG A 96 -2.47 15.44 -1.42
N LYS A 97 -1.37 16.02 -1.92
CA LYS A 97 -1.46 17.20 -2.80
C LYS A 97 -2.11 16.86 -4.15
N LYS A 98 -2.15 15.58 -4.52
CA LYS A 98 -2.62 15.09 -5.81
C LYS A 98 -3.96 14.37 -5.74
N CYS A 99 -4.23 13.64 -4.66
CA CYS A 99 -5.40 12.77 -4.57
C CYS A 99 -5.86 12.56 -3.12
N ASP A 100 -7.14 12.23 -2.93
CA ASP A 100 -7.65 11.80 -1.62
C ASP A 100 -7.00 10.46 -1.21
N LEU A 101 -6.81 10.26 0.09
CA LEU A 101 -6.15 9.07 0.63
C LEU A 101 -7.00 8.33 1.65
N ILE A 102 -7.08 7.02 1.45
CA ILE A 102 -7.73 6.07 2.35
C ILE A 102 -6.68 5.03 2.76
N LEU A 103 -6.52 4.78 4.06
CA LEU A 103 -5.59 3.81 4.60
C LEU A 103 -6.34 2.69 5.31
N ILE A 104 -6.07 1.45 4.90
CA ILE A 104 -6.42 0.23 5.63
C ILE A 104 -5.12 -0.31 6.26
N PRO A 105 -4.88 -0.14 7.58
CA PRO A 105 -3.60 -0.48 8.17
C PRO A 105 -3.27 -1.98 8.07
N GLY A 106 -2.00 -2.30 7.78
CA GLY A 106 -1.44 -3.65 7.77
C GLY A 106 -0.82 -4.06 9.12
N ASN A 107 -0.19 -5.23 9.18
CA ASN A 107 0.43 -5.70 10.43
C ASN A 107 1.71 -4.93 10.79
N HIS A 108 2.37 -4.31 9.81
CA HIS A 108 3.49 -3.40 10.07
C HIS A 108 3.01 -2.02 10.53
N ASP A 109 1.75 -1.65 10.34
CA ASP A 109 1.27 -0.30 10.62
C ASP A 109 0.87 -0.05 12.09
N ALA A 110 1.42 -0.82 13.04
CA ALA A 110 1.15 -0.59 14.45
C ALA A 110 1.62 0.82 14.88
N ASN A 111 0.76 1.56 15.58
CA ASN A 111 0.98 2.96 15.95
C ASN A 111 1.06 3.95 14.77
N ILE A 112 0.68 3.57 13.55
CA ILE A 112 0.77 4.46 12.37
C ILE A 112 -0.04 5.76 12.55
N GLN A 113 -1.10 5.76 13.37
CA GLN A 113 -1.88 6.97 13.68
C GLN A 113 -1.07 8.13 14.28
N LYS A 114 0.15 7.86 14.77
CA LYS A 114 1.09 8.90 15.23
C LYS A 114 1.81 9.62 14.08
N LEU A 115 1.79 9.03 12.88
CA LEU A 115 2.48 9.47 11.67
C LEU A 115 1.51 9.97 10.59
N VAL A 116 0.28 9.47 10.60
CA VAL A 116 -0.76 9.86 9.64
C VAL A 116 -1.33 11.24 10.00
N PRO A 117 -1.36 12.22 9.07
CA PRO A 117 -2.06 13.49 9.27
C PRO A 117 -3.57 13.31 9.49
N GLU A 118 -4.24 14.21 10.21
CA GLU A 118 -5.67 14.11 10.60
C GLU A 118 -6.67 13.98 9.44
N ASN A 119 -6.23 14.22 8.23
CA ASN A 119 -7.05 14.42 7.06
C ASN A 119 -6.90 13.30 6.00
N ILE A 120 -6.37 12.17 6.47
CA ILE A 120 -6.37 10.87 5.80
C ILE A 120 -7.49 10.03 6.39
N THR A 121 -8.29 9.40 5.54
CA THR A 121 -9.35 8.50 6.00
C THR A 121 -8.71 7.18 6.44
N MET A 122 -8.71 6.89 7.74
CA MET A 122 -8.25 5.60 8.26
C MET A 122 -9.43 4.65 8.47
N ILE A 123 -9.30 3.44 7.94
CA ILE A 123 -10.24 2.34 8.05
C ILE A 123 -9.72 1.35 9.09
N SER A 124 -10.61 0.52 9.65
CA SER A 124 -10.20 -0.57 10.54
C SER A 124 -9.33 -1.59 9.81
N THR A 125 -8.49 -2.30 10.57
CA THR A 125 -7.63 -3.37 10.04
C THR A 125 -8.41 -4.55 9.47
N THR A 126 -9.71 -4.67 9.77
CA THR A 126 -10.61 -5.68 9.19
C THR A 126 -10.94 -5.42 7.72
N GLY A 127 -10.58 -4.26 7.18
CA GLY A 127 -10.85 -3.89 5.79
C GLY A 127 -12.15 -3.11 5.60
N MET A 128 -12.51 -2.89 4.34
CA MET A 128 -13.79 -2.29 3.93
C MET A 128 -14.38 -3.01 2.73
N VAL A 129 -15.70 -2.90 2.58
CA VAL A 129 -16.43 -3.42 1.42
C VAL A 129 -16.87 -2.24 0.56
N GLU A 130 -16.54 -2.29 -0.73
CA GLU A 130 -17.06 -1.38 -1.76
C GLU A 130 -17.85 -2.22 -2.77
N GLU A 131 -19.15 -1.96 -2.89
CA GLU A 131 -20.10 -2.82 -3.63
C GLU A 131 -19.98 -4.31 -3.26
N ASN A 132 -19.38 -5.12 -4.14
CA ASN A 132 -19.18 -6.56 -4.02
C ASN A 132 -17.70 -6.94 -3.90
N VAL A 133 -16.83 -5.97 -3.56
CA VAL A 133 -15.38 -6.13 -3.47
C VAL A 133 -14.92 -5.85 -2.04
N LEU A 134 -14.24 -6.82 -1.44
CA LEU A 134 -13.55 -6.64 -0.16
C LEU A 134 -12.14 -6.11 -0.40
N LEU A 135 -11.80 -5.03 0.29
CA LEU A 135 -10.48 -4.42 0.35
C LEU A 135 -9.91 -4.66 1.75
N THR A 136 -8.79 -5.38 1.84
CA THR A 136 -8.13 -5.70 3.12
C THR A 136 -6.64 -5.85 2.94
N HIS A 137 -5.83 -5.64 3.98
CA HIS A 137 -4.42 -6.02 3.92
C HIS A 137 -4.27 -7.55 3.87
N GLY A 138 -5.09 -8.29 4.64
CA GLY A 138 -5.11 -9.77 4.64
C GLY A 138 -4.53 -10.45 5.88
N HIS A 139 -3.92 -9.69 6.80
CA HIS A 139 -3.43 -10.21 8.10
C HIS A 139 -4.54 -10.42 9.15
N THR A 140 -5.75 -9.92 8.90
CA THR A 140 -6.91 -10.01 9.77
C THR A 140 -8.05 -10.75 9.08
N MET A 141 -8.93 -11.36 9.88
CA MET A 141 -10.20 -11.86 9.37
C MET A 141 -11.21 -10.70 9.28
N PRO A 142 -11.86 -10.46 8.14
CA PRO A 142 -12.89 -9.44 8.05
C PRO A 142 -14.15 -9.83 8.84
N SER A 143 -14.95 -8.85 9.24
CA SER A 143 -15.99 -8.99 10.27
C SER A 143 -17.38 -9.42 9.77
N GLU A 144 -17.60 -9.59 8.46
CA GLU A 144 -18.94 -9.73 7.86
C GLU A 144 -19.18 -11.04 7.10
N ASN A 145 -20.46 -11.34 6.84
CA ASN A 145 -20.88 -12.45 5.98
C ASN A 145 -20.55 -12.16 4.50
N PHE A 146 -19.57 -12.86 3.96
CA PHE A 146 -19.06 -12.70 2.58
C PHE A 146 -19.99 -13.23 1.49
N SER A 147 -21.24 -13.61 1.80
CA SER A 147 -22.16 -14.19 0.81
C SER A 147 -22.47 -13.28 -0.38
N HIS A 148 -22.15 -11.98 -0.29
CA HIS A 148 -22.35 -10.96 -1.33
C HIS A 148 -21.04 -10.44 -1.92
N ILE A 149 -19.89 -10.99 -1.49
CA ILE A 149 -18.56 -10.59 -1.95
C ILE A 149 -18.13 -11.53 -3.07
N ASP A 150 -17.88 -10.97 -4.25
CA ASP A 150 -17.44 -11.73 -5.43
C ASP A 150 -15.92 -11.67 -5.62
N LYS A 151 -15.25 -10.68 -4.99
CA LYS A 151 -13.82 -10.42 -5.19
C LYS A 151 -13.17 -9.90 -3.91
N ILE A 152 -11.95 -10.35 -3.66
CA ILE A 152 -11.08 -9.85 -2.59
C ILE A 152 -9.84 -9.25 -3.24
N ILE A 153 -9.48 -8.04 -2.83
CA ILE A 153 -8.23 -7.38 -3.21
C ILE A 153 -7.42 -7.19 -1.93
N MET A 154 -6.22 -7.76 -1.91
CA MET A 154 -5.35 -7.77 -0.72
C MET A 154 -3.86 -7.76 -1.05
N GLY A 155 -3.06 -7.33 -0.08
CA GLY A 155 -1.60 -7.37 -0.08
C GLY A 155 -1.05 -8.50 0.80
N HIS A 156 -0.05 -8.20 1.63
CA HIS A 156 0.49 -9.05 2.71
C HIS A 156 1.28 -10.31 2.28
N ILE A 157 0.79 -11.06 1.29
CA ILE A 157 1.32 -12.38 0.95
C ILE A 157 2.63 -12.33 0.14
N HIS A 158 2.97 -11.18 -0.48
CA HIS A 158 4.17 -10.97 -1.29
C HIS A 158 4.46 -12.16 -2.23
N PRO A 159 3.54 -12.47 -3.16
CA PRO A 159 3.58 -13.73 -3.88
C PRO A 159 4.85 -13.83 -4.73
N VAL A 160 5.41 -15.04 -4.77
CA VAL A 160 6.60 -15.36 -5.56
C VAL A 160 6.23 -16.44 -6.57
N PHE A 161 6.60 -16.22 -7.82
CA PHE A 161 6.35 -17.15 -8.91
C PHE A 161 7.42 -18.24 -8.95
N PHE A 162 6.98 -19.50 -8.93
CA PHE A 162 7.86 -20.65 -9.05
C PHE A 162 7.44 -21.51 -10.25
N GLN A 163 8.32 -21.57 -11.25
CA GLN A 163 8.19 -22.48 -12.37
C GLN A 163 9.59 -22.82 -12.86
N GLN A 164 9.95 -24.09 -12.78
CA GLN A 164 11.21 -24.59 -13.30
C GLN A 164 11.35 -24.19 -14.79
N ASP A 165 12.54 -23.73 -15.17
CA ASP A 165 12.89 -23.22 -16.52
C ASP A 165 12.25 -21.89 -16.95
N SER A 166 11.47 -21.23 -16.08
CA SER A 166 11.00 -19.86 -16.32
C SER A 166 12.04 -18.82 -15.90
N ILE A 167 12.23 -17.78 -16.72
CA ILE A 167 13.03 -16.60 -16.34
C ILE A 167 12.43 -15.83 -15.15
N MET A 168 11.14 -16.05 -14.87
CA MET A 168 10.43 -15.46 -13.72
C MET A 168 10.55 -16.30 -12.45
N ASN A 169 11.25 -17.44 -12.48
CA ASN A 169 11.36 -18.32 -11.33
C ASN A 169 12.04 -17.61 -10.14
N GLY A 170 11.37 -17.63 -8.99
CA GLY A 170 11.82 -16.95 -7.77
C GLY A 170 11.58 -15.44 -7.77
N GLN A 171 10.90 -14.87 -8.77
CA GLN A 171 10.58 -13.44 -8.82
C GLN A 171 9.26 -13.14 -8.12
N ARG A 172 9.17 -11.97 -7.49
CA ARG A 172 7.89 -11.43 -6.99
C ARG A 172 6.98 -11.09 -8.18
N VAL A 173 5.69 -11.33 -8.03
CA VAL A 173 4.66 -11.11 -9.07
C VAL A 173 3.47 -10.31 -8.55
#